data_AF-A0A9P0KBW9-F1
#
_entry.id   AF-A0A9P0KBW9-F1
#
_cell.length_a   1.000
_cell.length_b   1.000
_cell.length_c   1.000
_cell.angle_alpha   90.00
_cell.angle_beta   90.00
_cell.angle_gamma   90.00
#
_symmetry.space_group_name_H-M   'P 1'
#
loop_
_entity.id
_entity.type
_entity.pdbx_description
1 polymer ?
#
loop_
_entity_poly.entity_id
_entity_poly.type
_entity_poly.pdbx_seq_one_letter_code
_entity_poly.pdbx_strand_id
1 'polypeptide(L)'
;MDTPFTKRNIGEDFKWSCIALDGNRKNKWSARKCIEKKPFICETPSNIYVEFRLYDKKKKKFNITKCTSGKPLSIQEERKCTKLLGTPGNNEPANLVQKPSPTKPTRRNIDTWVCPPLMVSLGNRCYSFSDKEATFEEAHFECRKNKSKLAIIRNKAQDDNLRRFLNNFIEKQPRWIGALYDWKSDKWKWALTGQPLTYNGIPASVLRNTPPEAFEWKAIFMDPKMDNQWNTDSQTKKKRFICQVKAKAVKKFGRGLLRPPQATIRIIPQSRS
;
A
#
# COMPACT_ATOMS: atom_id res chain seq x y z
N MET A 1 41.33 -10.73 21.73
CA MET A 1 40.28 -11.05 20.74
C MET A 1 40.38 -10.02 19.63
N ASP A 2 40.80 -10.44 18.45
CA ASP A 2 41.11 -9.55 17.32
C ASP A 2 39.85 -8.84 16.81
N THR A 3 39.86 -7.50 16.91
CA THR A 3 38.87 -6.66 16.21
C THR A 3 39.16 -6.70 14.71
N PRO A 4 38.16 -6.86 13.82
CA PRO A 4 38.39 -7.03 12.37
C PRO A 4 38.96 -5.79 11.64
N PHE A 5 39.32 -4.72 12.35
CA PHE A 5 39.66 -3.41 11.78
C PHE A 5 41.16 -3.09 11.72
N THR A 6 42.06 -4.02 12.04
CA THR A 6 43.50 -3.74 12.12
C THR A 6 44.31 -3.92 10.83
N LYS A 7 43.71 -4.34 9.71
CA LYS A 7 44.42 -4.36 8.42
C LYS A 7 43.84 -3.36 7.44
N ARG A 8 44.27 -2.10 7.56
CA ARG A 8 44.13 -1.07 6.54
C ARG A 8 44.95 -1.46 5.32
N ASN A 9 44.32 -2.09 4.32
CA ASN A 9 44.90 -2.16 2.98
C ASN A 9 44.73 -0.78 2.33
N ILE A 10 45.74 0.08 2.48
CA ILE A 10 45.80 1.40 1.84
C ILE A 10 46.60 1.24 0.54
N GLY A 11 45.97 0.68 -0.48
CA GLY A 11 46.45 0.74 -1.85
C GLY A 11 45.76 1.88 -2.60
N GLU A 12 46.44 2.52 -3.56
CA GLU A 12 45.86 3.58 -4.39
C GLU A 12 44.56 3.14 -5.12
N ASP A 13 44.40 1.83 -5.33
CA ASP A 13 43.24 1.19 -5.97
C ASP A 13 41.92 1.33 -5.20
N PHE A 14 41.94 1.76 -3.94
CA PHE A 14 40.73 1.95 -3.12
C PHE A 14 40.26 3.40 -3.04
N LYS A 15 40.88 4.32 -3.80
CA LYS A 15 40.46 5.74 -3.87
C LYS A 15 38.98 5.81 -4.33
N TRP A 16 38.14 6.51 -3.57
CA TRP A 16 36.68 6.64 -3.79
C TRP A 16 35.85 5.36 -3.61
N SER A 17 36.36 4.38 -2.87
CA SER A 17 35.59 3.21 -2.47
C SER A 17 34.91 3.43 -1.10
N CYS A 18 33.60 3.23 -1.06
CA CYS A 18 32.75 3.23 0.12
C CYS A 18 32.30 1.80 0.46
N ILE A 19 31.96 1.58 1.72
CA ILE A 19 31.47 0.29 2.22
C ILE A 19 29.97 0.20 1.94
N ALA A 20 29.55 -0.90 1.33
CA ALA A 20 28.15 -1.24 1.14
C ALA A 20 27.89 -2.70 1.55
N LEU A 21 26.71 -2.96 2.09
CA LEU A 21 26.22 -4.32 2.35
C LEU A 21 25.72 -4.93 1.03
N ASP A 22 26.27 -6.09 0.66
CA ASP A 22 25.89 -6.79 -0.58
C ASP A 22 24.89 -7.92 -0.31
N GLY A 23 23.65 -7.72 -0.78
CA GLY A 23 22.56 -8.70 -0.66
C GLY A 23 22.84 -10.04 -1.35
N ASN A 24 23.63 -10.05 -2.42
CA ASN A 24 24.02 -11.28 -3.11
C ASN A 24 25.08 -12.07 -2.34
N ARG A 25 25.81 -11.40 -1.45
CA ARG A 25 26.82 -11.98 -0.56
C ARG A 25 26.33 -12.10 0.88
N LYS A 26 25.04 -12.39 1.06
CA LYS A 26 24.41 -12.56 2.40
C LYS A 26 24.65 -11.36 3.33
N ASN A 27 24.57 -10.14 2.78
CA ASN A 27 24.79 -8.88 3.50
C ASN A 27 26.20 -8.74 4.09
N LYS A 28 27.21 -9.36 3.48
CA LYS A 28 28.61 -9.10 3.82
C LYS A 28 29.04 -7.74 3.29
N TRP A 29 30.07 -7.19 3.93
CA TRP A 29 30.65 -5.90 3.58
C TRP A 29 31.39 -6.02 2.25
N SER A 30 31.19 -5.05 1.38
CA SER A 30 31.83 -4.98 0.07
C SER A 30 32.25 -3.56 -0.22
N ALA A 31 33.40 -3.39 -0.88
CA ALA A 31 33.84 -2.10 -1.38
C ALA A 31 33.13 -1.78 -2.70
N ARG A 32 32.56 -0.58 -2.81
CA ARG A 32 31.84 -0.08 -3.99
C ARG A 32 32.18 1.38 -4.23
N LYS A 33 31.97 1.91 -5.43
CA LYS A 33 32.25 3.34 -5.68
C LYS A 33 31.29 4.21 -4.88
N CYS A 34 31.81 5.22 -4.19
CA CYS A 34 31.00 6.14 -3.36
C CYS A 34 29.93 6.91 -4.14
N ILE A 35 30.10 7.04 -5.46
CA ILE A 35 29.22 7.81 -6.34
C ILE A 35 28.02 6.96 -6.83
N GLU A 36 28.03 5.65 -6.58
CA GLU A 36 26.91 4.77 -6.95
C GLU A 36 25.67 5.06 -6.11
N LYS A 37 24.55 5.38 -6.78
CA LYS A 37 23.25 5.55 -6.11
C LYS A 37 22.78 4.21 -5.56
N LYS A 38 22.70 4.09 -4.23
CA LYS A 38 22.18 2.91 -3.51
C LYS A 38 21.24 3.34 -2.39
N PRO A 39 20.31 2.47 -1.97
CA PRO A 39 19.63 2.62 -0.70
C PRO A 39 20.65 2.69 0.45
N PHE A 40 20.40 3.53 1.44
CA PHE A 40 21.29 3.73 2.60
C PHE A 40 20.59 3.36 3.91
N ILE A 41 21.40 3.07 4.94
CA ILE A 41 20.95 2.78 6.30
C ILE A 41 21.43 3.94 7.17
N CYS A 42 20.52 4.55 7.92
CA CYS A 42 20.86 5.56 8.93
C CYS A 42 20.88 4.92 10.32
N GLU A 43 21.84 5.33 11.14
CA GLU A 43 21.93 4.97 12.55
C GLU A 43 21.79 6.24 13.41
N THR A 44 20.96 6.17 14.44
CA THR A 44 20.83 7.20 15.49
C THR A 44 21.14 6.53 16.83
N PRO A 45 21.92 7.17 17.72
CA PRO A 45 22.19 6.60 19.03
C PRO A 45 20.87 6.37 19.79
N SER A 46 20.68 5.16 20.31
CA SER A 46 19.48 4.78 21.05
C SER A 46 19.87 4.08 22.35
N ASN A 47 19.16 4.38 23.43
CA ASN A 47 19.35 3.77 24.76
C ASN A 47 18.66 2.39 24.85
N ILE A 48 18.49 1.73 23.71
CA ILE A 48 17.66 0.54 23.52
C ILE A 48 18.49 -0.48 22.74
N TYR A 49 18.64 -1.68 23.31
CA TYR A 49 19.32 -2.78 22.65
C TYR A 49 18.33 -3.79 22.08
N VAL A 50 18.73 -4.38 20.96
CA VAL A 50 17.92 -5.30 20.17
C VAL A 50 18.44 -6.72 20.37
N GLU A 51 17.67 -7.58 21.04
CA GLU A 51 18.01 -8.99 21.24
C GLU A 51 17.55 -9.81 20.02
N PHE A 52 18.49 -10.50 19.37
CA PHE A 52 18.22 -11.43 18.27
C PHE A 52 18.20 -12.87 18.79
N ARG A 53 17.04 -13.54 18.74
CA ARG A 53 16.95 -14.98 18.99
C ARG A 53 16.69 -15.72 17.68
N LEU A 54 17.69 -16.50 17.24
CA LEU A 54 17.58 -17.44 16.13
C LEU A 54 17.11 -18.79 16.67
N TYR A 55 15.97 -19.28 16.20
CA TYR A 55 15.49 -20.62 16.56
C TYR A 55 15.85 -21.60 15.43
N ASP A 56 16.84 -22.47 15.67
CA ASP A 56 17.13 -23.58 14.76
C ASP A 56 16.08 -24.68 14.92
N LYS A 57 15.03 -24.59 14.11
CA LYS A 57 14.11 -25.71 13.91
C LYS A 57 14.79 -26.68 12.95
N LYS A 58 15.27 -27.81 13.48
CA LYS A 58 15.54 -29.04 12.72
C LYS A 58 14.27 -29.46 11.93
N LYS A 59 13.99 -28.80 10.81
CA LYS A 59 13.11 -29.34 9.77
C LYS A 59 13.86 -30.56 9.26
N LYS A 60 13.41 -31.77 9.61
CA LYS A 60 13.92 -33.00 8.98
C LYS A 60 13.73 -32.82 7.47
N LYS A 61 14.83 -32.53 6.75
CA LYS A 61 14.84 -32.49 5.29
C LYS A 61 14.36 -33.87 4.84
N PHE A 62 13.33 -33.91 4.01
CA PHE A 62 12.89 -35.16 3.39
C PHE A 62 14.06 -35.71 2.59
N ASN A 63 14.50 -36.93 2.90
CA ASN A 63 15.65 -37.53 2.23
C ASN A 63 15.19 -38.07 0.87
N ILE A 64 15.62 -37.41 -0.20
CA ILE A 64 15.20 -37.75 -1.57
C ILE A 64 15.66 -39.16 -1.99
N THR A 65 16.70 -39.72 -1.36
CA THR A 65 17.14 -41.11 -1.62
C THR A 65 16.07 -42.15 -1.25
N LYS A 66 15.06 -41.78 -0.44
CA LYS A 66 13.91 -42.66 -0.19
C LYS A 66 13.12 -42.95 -1.45
N CYS A 67 13.02 -41.99 -2.37
CA CYS A 67 12.28 -42.15 -3.62
C CYS A 67 12.90 -43.20 -4.55
N THR A 68 14.20 -43.49 -4.39
CA THR A 68 14.95 -44.47 -5.19
C THR A 68 15.35 -45.71 -4.38
N SER A 69 14.88 -45.83 -3.13
CA SER A 69 15.33 -46.86 -2.19
C SER A 69 14.63 -48.23 -2.32
N GLY A 70 13.66 -48.37 -3.23
CA GLY A 70 12.91 -49.61 -3.46
C GLY A 70 12.01 -50.07 -2.30
N LYS A 71 11.98 -49.31 -1.19
CA LYS A 71 11.13 -49.59 -0.02
C LYS A 71 9.72 -49.02 -0.22
N PRO A 72 8.67 -49.66 0.34
CA PRO A 72 7.31 -49.13 0.29
C PRO A 72 7.24 -47.76 0.96
N LEU A 73 6.71 -46.78 0.24
CA LEU A 73 6.58 -45.39 0.68
C LEU A 73 5.19 -45.15 1.28
N SER A 74 5.11 -44.26 2.27
CA SER A 74 3.82 -43.70 2.71
C SER A 74 3.20 -42.85 1.60
N ILE A 75 1.87 -42.76 1.54
CA ILE A 75 1.11 -41.90 0.62
C ILE A 75 1.65 -40.45 0.61
N GLN A 76 2.11 -39.94 1.76
CA GLN A 76 2.71 -38.59 1.83
C GLN A 76 4.11 -38.51 1.23
N GLU A 77 4.89 -39.57 1.34
CA GLU A 77 6.23 -39.66 0.77
C GLU A 77 6.16 -39.86 -0.74
N GLU A 78 5.23 -40.68 -1.20
CA GLU A 78 4.92 -40.92 -2.61
C GLU A 78 4.51 -39.62 -3.31
N ARG A 79 3.55 -38.87 -2.74
CA ARG A 79 3.17 -37.53 -3.23
C ARG A 79 4.35 -36.55 -3.30
N LYS A 80 5.30 -36.63 -2.37
CA LYS A 80 6.51 -35.80 -2.38
C LYS A 80 7.49 -36.25 -3.47
N CYS A 81 7.66 -37.55 -3.65
CA CYS A 81 8.50 -38.12 -4.71
C CYS A 81 7.96 -37.78 -6.10
N THR A 82 6.66 -37.93 -6.35
CA THR A 82 6.02 -37.54 -7.63
C THR A 82 6.19 -36.06 -7.92
N LYS A 83 6.10 -35.21 -6.89
CA LYS A 83 6.29 -33.75 -7.05
C LYS A 83 7.74 -33.35 -7.35
N LEU A 84 8.72 -34.15 -6.91
CA LEU A 84 10.15 -33.87 -7.08
C LEU A 84 10.74 -34.54 -8.33
N LEU A 85 10.27 -35.74 -8.68
CA LEU A 85 10.83 -36.57 -9.76
C LEU A 85 9.89 -36.74 -10.96
N GLY A 86 8.63 -36.30 -10.88
CA GLY A 86 7.63 -36.54 -11.92
C GLY A 86 6.98 -37.92 -11.82
N THR A 87 6.07 -38.22 -12.75
CA THR A 87 5.44 -39.55 -12.89
C THR A 87 6.40 -40.51 -13.60
N PRO A 88 6.67 -41.72 -13.06
CA PRO A 88 7.48 -42.72 -13.74
C PRO A 88 6.75 -43.20 -15.00
N GLY A 89 7.33 -43.01 -16.19
CA GLY A 89 6.80 -43.60 -17.44
C GLY A 89 6.91 -42.76 -18.71
N ASN A 90 7.14 -41.44 -18.63
CA ASN A 90 7.30 -40.60 -19.83
C ASN A 90 8.72 -40.01 -19.85
N ASN A 91 9.68 -40.84 -20.27
CA ASN A 91 11.05 -40.40 -20.50
C ASN A 91 11.17 -39.74 -21.88
N GLU A 92 10.78 -38.46 -21.95
CA GLU A 92 11.42 -37.52 -22.88
C GLU A 92 12.10 -36.44 -22.04
N PRO A 93 13.33 -36.01 -22.38
CA PRO A 93 13.98 -34.90 -21.69
C PRO A 93 13.21 -33.60 -21.96
N ALA A 94 12.27 -33.28 -21.07
CA ALA A 94 11.61 -31.98 -21.08
C ALA A 94 12.63 -30.91 -20.68
N ASN A 95 12.81 -29.89 -21.53
CA ASN A 95 13.63 -28.72 -21.24
C ASN A 95 13.35 -28.16 -19.83
N LEU A 96 14.38 -28.08 -18.99
CA LEU A 96 14.36 -27.59 -17.60
C LEU A 96 14.02 -26.08 -17.46
N VAL A 97 13.52 -25.46 -18.52
CA VAL A 97 12.95 -24.11 -18.48
C VAL A 97 11.49 -24.19 -18.91
N GLN A 98 10.64 -24.67 -17.99
CA GLN A 98 9.23 -24.29 -18.07
C GLN A 98 9.17 -22.79 -17.81
N LYS A 99 8.90 -21.99 -18.85
CA LYS A 99 8.48 -20.59 -18.66
C LYS A 99 7.37 -20.61 -17.62
N PRO A 100 7.45 -19.83 -16.52
CA PRO A 100 6.38 -19.81 -15.53
C PRO A 100 5.09 -19.54 -16.28
N SER A 101 4.14 -20.49 -16.20
CA SER A 101 2.81 -20.32 -16.76
C SER A 101 2.29 -18.97 -16.31
N PRO A 102 1.72 -18.13 -17.20
CA PRO A 102 1.25 -16.80 -16.83
C PRO A 102 0.37 -16.95 -15.61
N THR A 103 0.91 -16.54 -14.46
CA THR A 103 0.23 -16.73 -13.19
C THR A 103 -0.94 -15.77 -13.27
N LYS A 104 -2.15 -16.29 -13.54
CA LYS A 104 -3.39 -15.51 -13.38
C LYS A 104 -3.23 -14.74 -12.08
N PRO A 105 -3.39 -13.40 -12.06
CA PRO A 105 -3.07 -12.59 -10.90
C PRO A 105 -3.81 -13.16 -9.70
N THR A 106 -3.06 -13.89 -8.87
CA THR A 106 -3.61 -14.51 -7.68
C THR A 106 -4.02 -13.33 -6.82
N ARG A 107 -5.32 -13.24 -6.47
CA ARG A 107 -5.82 -12.17 -5.60
C ARG A 107 -4.87 -12.07 -4.42
N ARG A 108 -4.13 -10.96 -4.35
CA ARG A 108 -3.17 -10.76 -3.26
C ARG A 108 -3.99 -10.83 -1.97
N ASN A 109 -3.65 -11.75 -1.06
CA ASN A 109 -4.21 -11.73 0.29
C ASN A 109 -3.76 -10.41 0.93
N ILE A 110 -4.67 -9.44 1.00
CA ILE A 110 -4.46 -8.12 1.59
C ILE A 110 -5.09 -8.18 2.97
N ASP A 111 -4.29 -7.95 4.02
CA ASP A 111 -4.80 -8.03 5.38
C ASP A 111 -5.25 -6.65 5.88
N THR A 112 -4.63 -5.56 5.42
CA THR A 112 -4.93 -4.19 5.90
C THR A 112 -4.53 -3.12 4.87
N TRP A 113 -5.04 -1.90 5.05
CA TRP A 113 -4.72 -0.71 4.26
C TRP A 113 -4.03 0.34 5.14
N VAL A 114 -2.99 0.99 4.61
CA VAL A 114 -2.22 2.03 5.31
C VAL A 114 -2.27 3.34 4.54
N CYS A 115 -2.41 4.44 5.27
CA CYS A 115 -2.47 5.79 4.75
C CYS A 115 -1.18 6.59 4.98
N PRO A 116 -0.89 7.60 4.16
CA PRO A 116 0.14 8.58 4.47
C PRO A 116 -0.12 9.28 5.82
N PRO A 117 0.92 9.89 6.42
CA PRO A 117 0.74 10.71 7.63
C PRO A 117 -0.34 11.77 7.44
N LEU A 118 -1.07 12.09 8.51
CA LEU A 118 -2.12 13.13 8.54
C LEU A 118 -3.33 12.86 7.63
N MET A 119 -3.53 11.61 7.19
CA MET A 119 -4.72 11.19 6.44
C MET A 119 -5.50 10.12 7.19
N VAL A 120 -6.83 10.21 7.13
CA VAL A 120 -7.74 9.26 7.75
C VAL A 120 -8.01 8.10 6.79
N SER A 121 -7.87 6.86 7.28
CA SER A 121 -8.21 5.66 6.51
C SER A 121 -9.69 5.35 6.60
N LEU A 122 -10.38 5.37 5.46
CA LEU A 122 -11.78 4.94 5.35
C LEU A 122 -11.86 3.88 4.24
N GLY A 123 -11.86 2.61 4.64
CA GLY A 123 -11.83 1.46 3.72
C GLY A 123 -10.48 1.35 3.00
N ASN A 124 -10.50 1.31 1.65
CA ASN A 124 -9.30 1.22 0.82
C ASN A 124 -8.81 2.59 0.31
N ARG A 125 -9.22 3.67 0.97
CA ARG A 125 -8.90 5.04 0.61
C ARG A 125 -8.46 5.83 1.84
N CYS A 126 -7.67 6.85 1.58
CA CYS A 126 -7.18 7.77 2.58
C CYS A 126 -7.67 9.15 2.24
N TYR A 127 -8.16 9.88 3.23
CA TYR A 127 -8.76 11.20 3.05
C TYR A 127 -8.04 12.21 3.91
N SER A 128 -7.84 13.41 3.38
CA SER A 128 -7.46 14.59 4.16
C SER A 128 -8.54 15.65 4.01
N PHE A 129 -8.74 16.41 5.07
CA PHE A 129 -9.77 17.43 5.18
C PHE A 129 -9.06 18.77 5.30
N SER A 130 -9.43 19.74 4.47
CA SER A 130 -8.77 21.04 4.48
C SER A 130 -9.14 21.86 5.72
N ASP A 131 -8.17 22.63 6.21
CA ASP A 131 -8.39 23.65 7.26
C ASP A 131 -8.77 25.02 6.68
N LYS A 132 -8.61 25.20 5.36
CA LYS A 132 -8.92 26.46 4.67
C LYS A 132 -10.02 26.26 3.65
N GLU A 133 -10.78 27.32 3.43
CA GLU A 133 -11.76 27.40 2.37
C GLU A 133 -11.12 27.86 1.06
N ALA A 134 -11.59 27.30 -0.05
CA ALA A 134 -11.08 27.54 -1.39
C ALA A 134 -12.23 27.41 -2.39
N THR A 135 -12.09 28.05 -3.55
CA THR A 135 -12.95 27.77 -4.70
C THR A 135 -12.74 26.32 -5.17
N PHE A 136 -13.64 25.80 -6.02
CA PHE A 136 -13.51 24.44 -6.51
C PHE A 136 -12.17 24.21 -7.25
N GLU A 137 -11.77 25.18 -8.08
CA GLU A 137 -10.53 25.11 -8.85
C GLU A 137 -9.29 25.18 -7.95
N GLU A 138 -9.27 26.12 -7.00
CA GLU A 138 -8.20 26.24 -6.00
C GLU A 138 -8.07 24.94 -5.20
N ALA A 139 -9.18 24.37 -4.73
CA ALA A 139 -9.21 23.11 -4.00
C ALA A 139 -8.65 21.94 -4.83
N HIS A 140 -9.00 21.88 -6.12
CA HIS A 140 -8.46 20.89 -7.05
C HIS A 140 -6.93 21.02 -7.18
N PHE A 141 -6.42 22.25 -7.33
CA PHE A 141 -5.00 22.52 -7.42
C PHE A 141 -4.26 22.17 -6.13
N GLU A 142 -4.78 22.57 -4.97
CA GLU A 142 -4.19 22.27 -3.65
C GLU A 142 -4.09 20.76 -3.39
N CYS A 143 -5.12 19.98 -3.73
CA CYS A 143 -5.01 18.53 -3.63
C CYS A 143 -3.90 17.98 -4.54
N ARG A 144 -3.78 18.46 -5.79
CA ARG A 144 -2.75 17.99 -6.73
C ARG A 144 -1.33 18.35 -6.27
N LYS A 145 -1.14 19.56 -5.72
CA LYS A 145 0.13 20.02 -5.13
C LYS A 145 0.63 19.04 -4.05
N ASN A 146 -0.29 18.52 -3.25
CA ASN A 146 0.00 17.53 -2.20
C ASN A 146 -0.01 16.06 -2.68
N LYS A 147 0.20 15.82 -3.99
CA LYS A 147 0.20 14.47 -4.62
C LYS A 147 -1.07 13.67 -4.34
N SER A 148 -2.18 14.38 -4.16
CA SER A 148 -3.51 13.83 -3.92
C SER A 148 -4.48 14.37 -4.97
N LYS A 149 -5.77 14.14 -4.78
CA LYS A 149 -6.82 14.63 -5.66
C LYS A 149 -8.09 14.86 -4.87
N LEU A 150 -8.99 15.71 -5.35
CA LEU A 150 -10.31 15.81 -4.74
C LEU A 150 -10.99 14.43 -4.65
N ALA A 151 -11.80 14.24 -3.61
CA ALA A 151 -12.47 12.99 -3.32
C ALA A 151 -13.29 12.48 -4.51
N ILE A 152 -13.16 11.19 -4.84
CA ILE A 152 -13.88 10.51 -5.92
C ILE A 152 -14.58 9.34 -5.28
N ILE A 153 -15.89 9.45 -5.16
CA ILE A 153 -16.76 8.49 -4.49
C ILE A 153 -17.40 7.62 -5.55
N ARG A 154 -17.04 6.34 -5.57
CA ARG A 154 -17.43 5.44 -6.68
C ARG A 154 -18.70 4.65 -6.41
N ASN A 155 -19.10 4.55 -5.16
CA ASN A 155 -20.23 3.73 -4.73
C ASN A 155 -20.76 4.20 -3.38
N LYS A 156 -21.96 3.71 -3.05
CA LYS A 156 -22.67 4.02 -1.81
C LYS A 156 -21.86 3.71 -0.55
N ALA A 157 -21.11 2.62 -0.51
CA ALA A 157 -20.30 2.27 0.66
C ALA A 157 -19.20 3.31 0.96
N GLN A 158 -18.56 3.88 -0.07
CA GLN A 158 -17.60 4.97 0.09
C GLN A 158 -18.29 6.25 0.59
N ASP A 159 -19.48 6.53 0.07
CA ASP A 159 -20.27 7.69 0.47
C ASP A 159 -20.71 7.60 1.94
N ASP A 160 -21.33 6.49 2.33
CA ASP A 160 -21.81 6.25 3.70
C ASP A 160 -20.68 6.27 4.73
N ASN A 161 -19.47 5.79 4.37
CA ASN A 161 -18.31 5.87 5.24
C ASN A 161 -17.87 7.31 5.46
N LEU A 162 -17.84 8.12 4.39
CA LEU A 162 -17.42 9.52 4.46
C LEU A 162 -18.46 10.37 5.19
N ARG A 163 -19.76 10.18 4.89
CA ARG A 163 -20.88 10.78 5.62
C ARG A 163 -20.81 10.47 7.11
N ARG A 164 -20.74 9.19 7.51
CA ARG A 164 -20.62 8.80 8.92
C ARG A 164 -19.42 9.43 9.61
N PHE A 165 -18.28 9.52 8.92
CA PHE A 165 -17.11 10.21 9.46
C PHE A 165 -17.39 11.71 9.68
N LEU A 166 -17.91 12.41 8.67
CA LEU A 166 -18.20 13.85 8.72
C LEU A 166 -19.34 14.20 9.70
N ASN A 167 -20.34 13.33 9.85
CA ASN A 167 -21.44 13.49 10.79
C ASN A 167 -21.00 13.36 12.25
N ASN A 168 -19.90 12.64 12.52
CA ASN A 168 -19.26 12.60 13.84
C ASN A 168 -18.10 13.59 13.98
N PHE A 169 -17.74 14.29 12.91
CA PHE A 169 -16.68 15.31 12.94
C PHE A 169 -17.18 16.56 13.68
N ILE A 170 -16.37 17.10 14.58
CA ILE A 170 -16.74 18.28 15.40
C ILE A 170 -17.04 19.48 14.50
N GLU A 171 -16.20 19.71 13.48
CA GLU A 171 -16.34 20.83 12.56
C GLU A 171 -17.34 20.53 11.43
N LYS A 172 -18.52 21.17 11.51
CA LYS A 172 -19.56 21.11 10.47
C LYS A 172 -19.36 22.19 9.43
N GLN A 173 -18.62 21.87 8.36
CA GLN A 173 -18.39 22.79 7.25
C GLN A 173 -18.68 22.12 5.91
N PRO A 174 -19.22 22.86 4.92
CA PRO A 174 -19.46 22.34 3.58
C PRO A 174 -18.12 22.04 2.89
N ARG A 175 -18.05 20.90 2.19
CA ARG A 175 -16.77 20.39 1.67
C ARG A 175 -16.85 19.97 0.21
N TRP A 176 -16.05 20.60 -0.66
CA TRP A 176 -15.91 20.21 -2.06
C TRP A 176 -15.44 18.75 -2.22
N ILE A 177 -16.05 18.04 -3.16
CA ILE A 177 -15.60 16.75 -3.68
C ILE A 177 -15.32 16.88 -5.19
N GLY A 178 -14.68 15.90 -5.81
CA GLY A 178 -14.06 16.08 -7.14
C GLY A 178 -14.99 16.05 -8.35
N ALA A 179 -16.28 16.35 -8.19
CA ALA A 179 -17.27 16.27 -9.27
C ALA A 179 -17.82 17.66 -9.65
N LEU A 180 -18.01 17.87 -10.95
CA LEU A 180 -18.56 19.09 -11.53
C LEU A 180 -19.55 18.78 -12.66
N TYR A 181 -20.35 19.77 -13.02
CA TYR A 181 -21.28 19.66 -14.13
C TYR A 181 -20.58 19.97 -15.46
N ASP A 182 -20.72 19.09 -16.44
CA ASP A 182 -20.30 19.35 -17.81
C ASP A 182 -21.51 19.71 -18.67
N TRP A 183 -21.71 21.02 -18.85
CA TRP A 183 -22.79 21.62 -19.61
C TRP A 183 -22.82 21.22 -21.08
N LYS A 184 -21.66 20.90 -21.69
CA LYS A 184 -21.59 20.47 -23.10
C LYS A 184 -22.20 19.09 -23.31
N SER A 185 -22.19 18.26 -22.27
CA SER A 185 -22.67 16.88 -22.34
C SER A 185 -23.87 16.61 -21.44
N ASP A 186 -24.38 17.66 -20.79
CA ASP A 186 -25.48 17.64 -19.83
C ASP A 186 -25.34 16.56 -18.74
N LYS A 187 -24.12 16.39 -18.23
CA LYS A 187 -23.76 15.27 -17.32
C LYS A 187 -22.79 15.69 -16.24
N TRP A 188 -22.97 15.12 -15.05
CA TRP A 188 -21.99 15.19 -13.98
C TRP A 188 -20.75 14.34 -14.30
N LYS A 189 -19.57 14.91 -14.12
CA LYS A 189 -18.28 14.25 -14.36
C LYS A 189 -17.30 14.48 -13.23
N TRP A 190 -16.37 13.55 -13.06
CA TRP A 190 -15.22 13.73 -12.17
C TRP A 190 -14.20 14.66 -12.82
N ALA A 191 -13.89 15.79 -12.20
CA ALA A 191 -13.00 16.83 -12.75
C ALA A 191 -11.63 16.29 -13.13
N LEU A 192 -11.09 15.34 -12.35
CA LEU A 192 -9.77 14.77 -12.63
C LEU A 192 -9.75 13.85 -13.85
N THR A 193 -10.80 13.04 -14.07
CA THR A 193 -10.78 11.98 -15.09
C THR A 193 -11.65 12.29 -16.30
N GLY A 194 -12.52 13.30 -16.22
CA GLY A 194 -13.54 13.59 -17.24
C GLY A 194 -14.59 12.48 -17.39
N GLN A 195 -14.56 11.47 -16.52
CA GLN A 195 -15.46 10.32 -16.60
C GLN A 195 -16.79 10.67 -15.95
N PRO A 196 -17.93 10.19 -16.51
CA PRO A 196 -19.23 10.38 -15.90
C PRO A 196 -19.30 9.72 -14.51
N LEU A 197 -20.20 10.22 -13.68
CA LEU A 197 -20.46 9.63 -12.37
C LEU A 197 -21.03 8.22 -12.52
N THR A 198 -20.37 7.24 -11.91
CA THR A 198 -20.89 5.86 -11.78
C THR A 198 -21.85 5.72 -10.60
N TYR A 199 -21.76 6.63 -9.64
CA TYR A 199 -22.60 6.71 -8.46
C TYR A 199 -22.96 8.18 -8.25
N ASN A 200 -24.25 8.45 -8.05
CA ASN A 200 -24.76 9.78 -7.78
C ASN A 200 -25.32 9.81 -6.36
N GLY A 201 -24.71 10.63 -5.50
CA GLY A 201 -25.15 10.86 -4.12
C GLY A 201 -26.03 12.09 -3.95
N ILE A 202 -26.38 12.80 -5.03
CA ILE A 202 -27.28 13.96 -4.97
C ILE A 202 -28.71 13.46 -4.68
N PRO A 203 -29.41 14.00 -3.66
CA PRO A 203 -30.78 13.63 -3.36
C PRO A 203 -31.72 13.89 -4.55
N ALA A 204 -32.66 12.97 -4.79
CA ALA A 204 -33.61 13.10 -5.90
C ALA A 204 -34.47 14.37 -5.82
N SER A 205 -34.72 14.90 -4.62
CA SER A 205 -35.41 16.18 -4.43
C SER A 205 -34.63 17.35 -5.03
N VAL A 206 -33.31 17.39 -4.86
CA VAL A 206 -32.45 18.45 -5.42
C VAL A 206 -32.45 18.40 -6.94
N LEU A 207 -32.37 17.20 -7.52
CA LEU A 207 -32.39 17.00 -8.97
C LEU A 207 -33.74 17.35 -9.61
N ARG A 208 -34.86 17.04 -8.94
CA ARG A 208 -36.20 17.35 -9.47
C ARG A 208 -36.54 18.84 -9.39
N ASN A 209 -36.05 19.53 -8.37
CA ASN A 209 -36.39 20.93 -8.12
C ASN A 209 -35.50 21.91 -8.91
N THR A 210 -34.47 21.42 -9.62
CA THR A 210 -33.50 22.26 -10.32
C THR A 210 -33.47 21.87 -11.79
N PRO A 211 -33.73 22.80 -12.73
CA PRO A 211 -33.66 22.50 -14.15
C PRO A 211 -32.19 22.23 -14.57
N PRO A 212 -31.93 21.42 -15.62
CA PRO A 212 -30.58 21.05 -16.04
C PRO A 212 -29.66 22.24 -16.31
N GLU A 213 -30.18 23.30 -16.91
CA GLU A 213 -29.45 24.53 -17.27
C GLU A 213 -28.94 25.25 -16.01
N ALA A 214 -29.65 25.14 -14.89
CA ALA A 214 -29.23 25.74 -13.63
C ALA A 214 -28.07 24.99 -12.96
N PHE A 215 -27.56 23.89 -13.54
CA PHE A 215 -26.32 23.24 -13.11
C PHE A 215 -25.08 23.77 -13.82
N GLU A 216 -25.21 24.70 -14.76
CA GLU A 216 -24.05 25.34 -15.38
C GLU A 216 -23.12 25.96 -14.32
N TRP A 217 -21.81 25.76 -14.47
CA TRP A 217 -20.77 26.23 -13.54
C TRP A 217 -20.92 25.76 -12.09
N LYS A 218 -21.65 24.66 -11.84
CA LYS A 218 -21.76 24.06 -10.52
C LYS A 218 -20.78 22.91 -10.29
N ALA A 219 -20.43 22.73 -9.03
CA ALA A 219 -19.67 21.61 -8.53
C ALA A 219 -20.41 20.94 -7.37
N ILE A 220 -20.02 19.70 -7.07
CA ILE A 220 -20.61 18.92 -5.98
C ILE A 220 -19.79 19.12 -4.70
N PHE A 221 -20.50 19.36 -3.60
CA PHE A 221 -19.95 19.39 -2.26
C PHE A 221 -20.79 18.52 -1.30
N MET A 222 -20.20 18.13 -0.18
CA MET A 222 -20.93 17.51 0.93
C MET A 222 -21.48 18.58 1.86
N ASP A 223 -22.79 18.55 2.08
CA ASP A 223 -23.51 19.59 2.81
C ASP A 223 -23.83 19.14 4.26
N PRO A 224 -23.20 19.72 5.29
CA PRO A 224 -23.44 19.35 6.68
C PRO A 224 -24.88 19.63 7.13
N LYS A 225 -25.60 20.55 6.47
CA LYS A 225 -27.02 20.82 6.78
C LYS A 225 -27.95 19.69 6.34
N MET A 226 -27.47 18.82 5.46
CA MET A 226 -28.22 17.66 4.94
C MET A 226 -27.50 16.36 5.29
N ASP A 227 -26.97 16.23 6.51
CA ASP A 227 -26.29 15.01 6.98
C ASP A 227 -25.08 14.62 6.09
N ASN A 228 -24.41 15.61 5.50
CA ASN A 228 -23.33 15.45 4.52
C ASN A 228 -23.75 14.70 3.23
N GLN A 229 -25.04 14.76 2.86
CA GLN A 229 -25.48 14.41 1.50
C GLN A 229 -24.86 15.34 0.47
N TRP A 230 -24.80 14.90 -0.79
CA TRP A 230 -24.23 15.71 -1.85
C TRP A 230 -25.20 16.82 -2.23
N ASN A 231 -24.64 18.01 -2.41
CA ASN A 231 -25.36 19.17 -2.88
C ASN A 231 -24.53 19.87 -3.96
N THR A 232 -25.14 20.82 -4.66
CA THR A 232 -24.52 21.53 -5.78
C THR A 232 -24.46 23.02 -5.49
N ASP A 233 -23.35 23.66 -5.81
CA ASP A 233 -23.18 25.11 -5.67
C ASP A 233 -22.22 25.62 -6.74
N SER A 234 -22.19 26.93 -6.95
CA SER A 234 -21.30 27.57 -7.91
C SER A 234 -19.84 27.28 -7.58
N GLN A 235 -19.05 26.94 -8.61
CA GLN A 235 -17.62 26.61 -8.49
C GLN A 235 -16.78 27.73 -7.86
N THR A 236 -17.25 28.97 -7.95
CA THR A 236 -16.57 30.17 -7.41
C THR A 236 -16.77 30.35 -5.91
N LYS A 237 -17.72 29.64 -5.29
CA LYS A 237 -17.94 29.71 -3.84
C LYS A 237 -16.79 29.05 -3.10
N LYS A 238 -16.35 29.72 -2.03
CA LYS A 238 -15.33 29.17 -1.14
C LYS A 238 -15.96 28.18 -0.18
N LYS A 239 -15.38 26.98 -0.12
CA LYS A 239 -15.75 25.92 0.82
C LYS A 239 -14.49 25.18 1.25
N ARG A 240 -14.56 24.46 2.36
CA ARG A 240 -13.54 23.46 2.71
C ARG A 240 -13.53 22.38 1.62
N PHE A 241 -12.55 21.49 1.63
CA PHE A 241 -12.45 20.45 0.60
C PHE A 241 -11.86 19.16 1.14
N ILE A 242 -12.14 18.06 0.45
CA ILE A 242 -11.67 16.72 0.82
C ILE A 242 -10.76 16.21 -0.28
N CYS A 243 -9.48 16.01 0.06
CA CYS A 243 -8.56 15.31 -0.81
C CYS A 243 -8.52 13.82 -0.48
N GLN A 244 -8.11 13.00 -1.44
CA GLN A 244 -7.96 11.56 -1.28
C GLN A 244 -6.69 11.05 -1.95
N VAL A 245 -6.20 9.92 -1.43
CA VAL A 245 -5.25 9.04 -2.12
C VAL A 245 -5.72 7.60 -2.02
N LYS A 246 -5.21 6.74 -2.90
CA LYS A 246 -5.41 5.29 -2.75
C LYS A 246 -4.61 4.82 -1.54
N ALA A 247 -5.22 4.04 -0.67
CA ALA A 247 -4.49 3.44 0.43
C ALA A 247 -3.49 2.41 -0.09
N LYS A 248 -2.39 2.19 0.64
CA LYS A 248 -1.40 1.17 0.32
C LYS A 248 -1.84 -0.15 0.94
N ALA A 249 -2.05 -1.17 0.11
CA ALA A 249 -2.34 -2.52 0.58
C ALA A 249 -1.11 -3.08 1.31
N VAL A 250 -1.30 -3.57 2.53
CA VAL A 250 -0.26 -4.22 3.31
C VAL A 250 -0.72 -5.59 3.81
N LYS A 251 0.25 -6.48 4.03
CA LYS A 251 0.03 -7.69 4.81
C LYS A 251 0.32 -7.40 6.27
N LYS A 252 -0.60 -7.80 7.13
CA LYS A 252 -0.48 -7.69 8.58
C LYS A 252 0.26 -8.93 9.04
N PHE A 253 1.49 -8.76 9.51
CA PHE A 253 2.23 -9.85 10.11
C PHE A 253 1.62 -10.17 11.51
N GLY A 254 0.61 -11.06 11.57
CA GLY A 254 0.03 -11.73 12.79
C GLY A 254 -1.47 -11.46 13.06
N ARG A 255 -2.33 -12.36 13.58
CA ARG A 255 -2.19 -13.61 14.37
C ARG A 255 -3.08 -14.75 13.80
N GLY A 256 -2.53 -15.59 12.93
CA GLY A 256 -3.15 -16.87 12.59
C GLY A 256 -2.04 -17.88 12.53
N LEU A 257 -2.03 -18.84 13.48
CA LEU A 257 -1.04 -19.93 13.65
C LEU A 257 0.21 -19.72 12.78
N LEU A 258 0.96 -18.67 13.12
CA LEU A 258 2.19 -18.36 12.42
C LEU A 258 3.08 -19.55 12.71
N ARG A 259 3.54 -20.23 11.65
CA ARG A 259 4.74 -21.06 11.78
C ARG A 259 5.75 -20.18 12.51
N PRO A 260 6.26 -20.61 13.69
CA PRO A 260 7.06 -19.72 14.51
C PRO A 260 8.17 -19.10 13.67
N PRO A 261 8.33 -17.78 13.75
CA PRO A 261 9.32 -17.07 12.95
C PRO A 261 10.68 -17.71 13.22
N GLN A 262 11.49 -17.91 12.17
CA GLN A 262 12.82 -18.54 12.29
C GLN A 262 13.79 -17.66 13.10
N ALA A 263 13.45 -16.40 13.29
CA ALA A 263 14.14 -15.44 14.14
C ALA A 263 13.11 -14.50 14.78
N THR A 264 13.26 -14.20 16.07
CA THR A 264 12.49 -13.14 16.73
C THR A 264 13.43 -12.03 17.17
N ILE A 265 12.99 -10.81 16.94
CA ILE A 265 13.66 -9.59 17.40
C ILE A 265 12.84 -9.04 18.56
N ARG A 266 13.47 -8.87 19.72
CA ARG A 266 12.85 -8.21 20.88
C ARG A 266 13.60 -6.92 21.18
N ILE A 267 12.82 -5.85 21.35
CA ILE A 267 13.32 -4.54 21.75
C ILE A 267 13.20 -4.50 23.28
N ILE A 268 14.33 -4.40 23.97
CA ILE A 268 14.36 -4.40 25.44
C ILE A 268 14.80 -3.00 25.89
N PRO A 269 13.99 -2.27 26.68
CA PRO A 269 14.44 -1.03 27.29
C PRO A 269 15.48 -1.32 28.38
N GLN A 270 16.56 -0.53 28.45
CA GLN A 270 17.50 -0.59 29.57
C GLN A 270 16.75 -0.31 30.89
N SER A 271 16.72 -1.27 31.80
CA SER A 271 16.33 -1.01 33.19
C SER A 271 17.37 -0.08 33.80
N ARG A 272 16.94 1.09 34.28
CA ARG A 272 17.79 1.98 35.07
C ARG A 272 18.21 1.25 36.35
N SER A 273 19.49 0.91 36.44
CA SER A 273 20.19 0.60 37.69
C SER A 273 20.48 1.89 38.44
#